data_AF-A0A850AZB2-F1
#
_entry.id   AF-A0A850AZB2-F1
#
_cell.length_a   1.000
_cell.length_b   1.000
_cell.length_c   1.000
_cell.angle_alpha   90.00
_cell.angle_beta   90.00
_cell.angle_gamma   90.00
#
_symmetry.space_group_name_H-M   'P 1'
#
loop_
_entity.id
_entity.type
_entity.pdbx_description
1 polymer ?
#
loop_
_entity_poly.entity_id
_entity_poly.type
_entity_poly.pdbx_seq_one_letter_code
_entity_poly.pdbx_strand_id
1 'polypeptide(L)'
;MGGGTLSRAATVAALVEQYRSPHFPFGLAMAIAENESELDPTVRQSRSGALGLWQVIPKYAADYGLGSPKDASDPELSTRGVMETLGKQAARIDKLAPGLSPDDRAGLIYYSHGEGMGSLRRALARVEAQGVPVTLESVLAARTTWNSADGFRLVSRRWRDWEAAKSALLSGARPANADVLLLDRRSRHARVRRGG
;
A
#
# COMPACT_ATOMS: atom_id res chain seq x y z
N MET A 1 -24.11 9.38 2.16
CA MET A 1 -23.03 9.44 1.15
C MET A 1 -21.96 8.37 1.39
N GLY A 2 -22.32 7.07 1.48
CA GLY A 2 -21.37 5.96 1.73
C GLY A 2 -21.29 4.89 0.63
N GLY A 3 -22.20 4.92 -0.35
CA GLY A 3 -22.30 3.87 -1.39
C GLY A 3 -21.17 3.88 -2.42
N GLY A 4 -20.63 5.06 -2.76
CA GLY A 4 -19.60 5.18 -3.80
C GLY A 4 -18.25 4.57 -3.42
N THR A 5 -17.85 4.66 -2.15
CA THR A 5 -16.58 4.07 -1.68
C THR A 5 -16.67 2.56 -1.54
N LEU A 6 -17.77 2.01 -1.02
CA LEU A 6 -17.95 0.55 -0.95
C LEU A 6 -18.06 -0.10 -2.34
N SER A 7 -18.71 0.58 -3.30
CA SER A 7 -18.77 0.10 -4.69
C SER A 7 -17.37 0.08 -5.35
N ARG A 8 -16.58 1.14 -5.17
CA ARG A 8 -15.17 1.15 -5.60
C ARG A 8 -14.35 0.07 -4.90
N ALA A 9 -14.52 -0.11 -3.59
CA ALA A 9 -13.84 -1.14 -2.82
C ALA A 9 -14.15 -2.54 -3.32
N ALA A 10 -15.40 -2.85 -3.67
CA ALA A 10 -15.78 -4.15 -4.23
C ALA A 10 -15.12 -4.39 -5.61
N THR A 11 -15.07 -3.35 -6.45
CA THR A 11 -14.40 -3.42 -7.77
C THR A 11 -12.90 -3.70 -7.61
N VAL A 12 -12.23 -2.96 -6.72
CA VAL A 12 -10.81 -3.15 -6.44
C VAL A 12 -10.56 -4.52 -5.79
N ALA A 13 -11.42 -4.95 -4.87
CA ALA A 13 -11.32 -6.26 -4.24
C ALA A 13 -11.37 -7.41 -5.27
N ALA A 14 -12.24 -7.30 -6.28
CA ALA A 14 -12.31 -8.29 -7.35
C ALA A 14 -10.99 -8.36 -8.15
N LEU A 15 -10.39 -7.22 -8.49
CA LEU A 15 -9.08 -7.17 -9.17
C LEU A 15 -7.95 -7.75 -8.29
N VAL A 16 -7.91 -7.38 -7.02
CA VAL A 16 -6.90 -7.89 -6.07
C VAL A 16 -7.02 -9.41 -5.90
N GLU A 17 -8.24 -9.95 -5.82
CA GLU A 17 -8.44 -11.41 -5.72
C GLU A 17 -8.09 -12.11 -7.03
N GLN A 18 -8.45 -11.54 -8.18
CA GLN A 18 -8.11 -12.08 -9.50
C GLN A 18 -6.59 -12.22 -9.69
N TYR A 19 -5.82 -11.22 -9.22
CA TYR A 19 -4.36 -11.18 -9.35
C TYR A 19 -3.63 -11.54 -8.06
N ARG A 20 -4.28 -12.28 -7.15
CA ARG A 20 -3.74 -12.63 -5.83
C ARG A 20 -2.30 -13.15 -5.88
N SER A 21 -1.52 -12.73 -4.88
CA SER A 21 -0.16 -13.22 -4.69
C SER A 21 -0.02 -13.88 -3.32
N PRO A 22 0.60 -15.06 -3.20
CA PRO A 22 0.66 -15.81 -1.95
C PRO A 22 1.45 -15.10 -0.84
N HIS A 23 2.34 -14.18 -1.20
CA HIS A 23 3.17 -13.44 -0.24
C HIS A 23 2.66 -12.03 0.06
N PHE A 24 1.62 -11.58 -0.65
CA PHE A 24 1.07 -10.23 -0.54
C PHE A 24 -0.41 -10.30 -0.13
N PRO A 25 -0.73 -10.03 1.15
CA PRO A 25 -2.08 -10.17 1.68
C PRO A 25 -3.11 -9.30 0.95
N PHE A 26 -4.33 -9.81 0.80
CA PHE A 26 -5.45 -9.09 0.18
C PHE A 26 -5.70 -7.76 0.88
N GLY A 27 -5.78 -7.79 2.20
CA GLY A 27 -6.06 -6.61 3.02
C GLY A 27 -4.95 -5.56 2.92
N LEU A 28 -3.71 -5.99 2.68
CA LEU A 28 -2.59 -5.08 2.46
C LEU A 28 -2.68 -4.38 1.10
N ALA A 29 -3.01 -5.12 0.04
CA ALA A 29 -3.26 -4.52 -1.26
C ALA A 29 -4.41 -3.49 -1.20
N MET A 30 -5.51 -3.84 -0.55
CA MET A 30 -6.63 -2.92 -0.35
C MET A 30 -6.25 -1.66 0.46
N ALA A 31 -5.47 -1.81 1.54
CA ALA A 31 -5.00 -0.69 2.34
C ALA A 31 -4.06 0.24 1.56
N ILE A 32 -3.21 -0.31 0.69
CA ILE A 32 -2.34 0.47 -0.19
C ILE A 32 -3.16 1.24 -1.21
N ALA A 33 -4.08 0.58 -1.93
CA ALA A 33 -4.96 1.24 -2.90
C ALA A 33 -5.82 2.34 -2.25
N GLU A 34 -6.30 2.12 -1.02
CA GLU A 34 -6.99 3.14 -0.25
C GLU A 34 -6.07 4.33 0.08
N ASN A 35 -4.86 4.07 0.56
CA ASN A 35 -3.92 5.12 0.97
C ASN A 35 -3.41 5.94 -0.21
N GLU A 36 -3.19 5.29 -1.35
CA GLU A 36 -2.59 5.90 -2.55
C GLU A 36 -3.62 6.70 -3.36
N SER A 37 -4.85 6.19 -3.52
CA SER A 37 -5.82 6.79 -4.43
C SER A 37 -7.25 6.85 -3.91
N GLU A 38 -7.50 6.52 -2.64
CA GLU A 38 -8.86 6.34 -2.12
C GLU A 38 -9.68 5.34 -2.97
N LEU A 39 -9.02 4.29 -3.49
CA LEU A 39 -9.61 3.27 -4.36
C LEU A 39 -10.12 3.83 -5.70
N ASP A 40 -9.62 4.99 -6.13
CA ASP A 40 -9.98 5.64 -7.39
C ASP A 40 -8.86 5.47 -8.43
N PRO A 41 -9.10 4.78 -9.55
CA PRO A 41 -8.09 4.57 -10.58
C PRO A 41 -7.85 5.82 -11.46
N THR A 42 -8.63 6.89 -11.28
CA THR A 42 -8.50 8.12 -12.08
C THR A 42 -7.54 9.14 -11.46
N VAL A 43 -7.07 8.90 -10.23
CA VAL A 43 -6.22 9.84 -9.48
C VAL A 43 -4.88 10.04 -10.16
N ARG A 44 -4.45 11.30 -10.20
CA ARG A 44 -3.15 11.74 -10.73
C ARG A 44 -2.51 12.70 -9.76
N GLN A 45 -1.27 12.42 -9.34
CA GLN A 45 -0.50 13.31 -8.46
C GLN A 45 0.34 14.27 -9.29
N SER A 46 0.04 15.56 -9.21
CA SER A 46 0.69 16.60 -10.01
C SER A 46 2.18 16.77 -9.70
N ARG A 47 2.62 16.50 -8.47
CA ARG A 47 4.01 16.69 -8.04
C ARG A 47 4.94 15.59 -8.50
N SER A 48 4.57 14.33 -8.29
CA SER A 48 5.39 13.16 -8.63
C SER A 48 5.10 12.60 -10.02
N GLY A 49 3.97 12.98 -10.61
CA GLY A 49 3.44 12.35 -11.82
C GLY A 49 2.87 10.95 -11.59
N ALA A 50 2.72 10.50 -10.33
CA ALA A 50 2.14 9.20 -10.01
C ALA A 50 0.69 9.07 -10.50
N LEU A 51 0.34 7.88 -11.01
CA LEU A 51 -0.91 7.62 -11.69
C LEU A 51 -1.66 6.42 -11.12
N GLY A 52 -2.99 6.52 -11.15
CA GLY A 52 -3.88 5.39 -11.03
C GLY A 52 -4.06 4.86 -9.62
N LEU A 53 -4.62 3.65 -9.53
CA LEU A 53 -5.02 3.02 -8.28
C LEU A 53 -3.86 2.84 -7.28
N TRP A 54 -2.66 2.61 -7.82
CA TRP A 54 -1.47 2.26 -7.04
C TRP A 54 -0.42 3.37 -7.02
N GLN A 55 -0.74 4.52 -7.61
CA GLN A 55 0.15 5.67 -7.72
C GLN A 55 1.54 5.30 -8.26
N VAL A 56 1.56 4.51 -9.33
CA VAL A 56 2.80 4.14 -10.01
C VAL A 56 3.36 5.36 -10.74
N ILE A 57 4.63 5.68 -10.49
CA ILE A 57 5.31 6.77 -11.18
C ILE A 57 5.70 6.30 -12.59
N PRO A 58 5.36 7.05 -13.66
CA PRO A 58 5.61 6.71 -15.07
C PRO A 58 7.01 6.16 -15.37
N LYS A 59 8.06 6.75 -14.80
CA LYS A 59 9.46 6.29 -15.02
C LYS A 59 9.77 4.90 -14.47
N TYR A 60 8.97 4.39 -13.55
CA TYR A 60 9.12 3.06 -12.94
C TYR A 60 8.08 2.06 -13.45
N ALA A 61 7.30 2.40 -14.47
CA ALA A 61 6.26 1.52 -15.00
C ALA A 61 6.82 0.13 -15.41
N ALA A 62 8.03 0.09 -15.98
CA ALA A 62 8.70 -1.15 -16.34
C ALA A 62 9.03 -2.06 -15.14
N ASP A 63 9.28 -1.48 -13.95
CA ASP A 63 9.54 -2.24 -12.71
C ASP A 63 8.29 -3.01 -12.24
N TYR A 64 7.11 -2.59 -12.71
CA TYR A 64 5.82 -3.25 -12.51
C TYR A 64 5.41 -4.13 -13.70
N GLY A 65 6.29 -4.35 -14.68
CA GLY A 65 5.97 -5.14 -15.88
C GLY A 65 4.97 -4.47 -16.82
N LEU A 66 4.78 -3.15 -16.71
CA LEU A 66 3.89 -2.39 -17.60
C LEU A 66 4.56 -2.11 -18.93
N GLY A 67 3.80 -2.27 -20.03
CA GLY A 67 4.32 -2.08 -21.39
C GLY A 67 4.54 -0.61 -21.75
N SER A 68 3.82 0.29 -21.10
CA SER A 68 3.98 1.72 -21.28
C SER A 68 3.58 2.52 -20.02
N PRO A 69 4.06 3.75 -19.84
CA PRO A 69 3.73 4.54 -18.65
C PRO A 69 2.23 4.86 -18.48
N LYS A 70 1.45 4.89 -19.57
CA LYS A 70 -0.01 5.11 -19.52
C LYS A 70 -0.76 3.93 -18.90
N ASP A 71 -0.18 2.72 -18.96
CA ASP A 71 -0.80 1.51 -18.41
C ASP A 71 -0.92 1.58 -16.87
N ALA A 72 -0.17 2.48 -16.22
CA ALA A 72 -0.32 2.77 -14.80
C ALA A 72 -1.72 3.33 -14.43
N SER A 73 -2.43 3.91 -15.40
CA SER A 73 -3.81 4.40 -15.23
C SER A 73 -4.87 3.36 -15.55
N ASP A 74 -4.48 2.21 -16.11
CA ASP A 74 -5.38 1.08 -16.32
C ASP A 74 -5.44 0.26 -15.01
N PRO A 75 -6.61 0.15 -14.35
CA PRO A 75 -6.71 -0.52 -13.06
C PRO A 75 -6.38 -2.01 -13.14
N GLU A 76 -6.64 -2.66 -14.26
CA GLU A 76 -6.37 -4.09 -14.42
C GLU A 76 -4.88 -4.35 -14.60
N LEU A 77 -4.26 -3.66 -15.57
CA LEU A 77 -2.83 -3.82 -15.87
C LEU A 77 -1.96 -3.41 -14.68
N SER A 78 -2.28 -2.28 -14.04
CA SER A 78 -1.54 -1.80 -12.87
C SER A 78 -1.72 -2.71 -11.66
N THR A 79 -2.92 -3.26 -11.41
CA THR A 79 -3.14 -4.22 -10.31
C THR A 79 -2.34 -5.48 -10.53
N ARG A 80 -2.39 -6.08 -11.73
CA ARG A 80 -1.59 -7.26 -12.05
C ARG A 80 -0.10 -7.03 -11.77
N GLY A 81 0.44 -5.92 -12.28
CA GLY A 81 1.85 -5.55 -12.12
C GLY A 81 2.24 -5.34 -10.65
N VAL A 82 1.41 -4.63 -9.88
CA VAL A 82 1.65 -4.37 -8.46
C VAL A 82 1.57 -5.64 -7.62
N MET A 83 0.58 -6.49 -7.85
CA MET A 83 0.43 -7.75 -7.11
C MET A 83 1.62 -8.69 -7.35
N GLU A 84 2.12 -8.75 -8.59
CA GLU A 84 3.30 -9.53 -8.92
C GLU A 84 4.57 -8.93 -8.29
N THR A 85 4.81 -7.63 -8.50
CA THR A 85 6.03 -6.96 -8.02
C THR A 85 6.08 -6.92 -6.49
N LEU A 86 5.02 -6.49 -5.81
CA LEU A 86 4.99 -6.47 -4.35
C LEU A 86 4.95 -7.87 -3.74
N GLY A 87 4.39 -8.86 -4.43
CA GLY A 87 4.52 -10.27 -4.06
C GLY A 87 5.98 -10.74 -4.00
N LYS A 88 6.76 -10.44 -5.05
CA LYS A 88 8.19 -10.74 -5.10
C LYS A 88 8.98 -9.97 -4.04
N GLN A 89 8.64 -8.70 -3.82
CA GLN A 89 9.27 -7.88 -2.79
C GLN A 89 8.97 -8.42 -1.38
N ALA A 90 7.73 -8.82 -1.10
CA ALA A 90 7.33 -9.41 0.16
C ALA A 90 8.12 -10.68 0.47
N ALA A 91 8.22 -11.61 -0.48
CA ALA A 91 9.04 -12.81 -0.33
C ALA A 91 10.53 -12.50 -0.12
N ARG A 92 11.03 -11.39 -0.67
CA ARG A 92 12.40 -10.93 -0.45
C ARG A 92 12.58 -10.32 0.94
N ILE A 93 11.60 -9.57 1.43
CA ILE A 93 11.60 -8.99 2.78
C ILE A 93 11.65 -10.11 3.82
N ASP A 94 10.88 -11.18 3.62
CA ASP A 94 10.89 -12.35 4.51
C ASP A 94 12.28 -12.98 4.68
N LYS A 95 13.12 -12.89 3.64
CA LYS A 95 14.52 -13.37 3.68
C LYS A 95 15.48 -12.35 4.29
N LEU A 96 15.25 -11.06 4.07
CA LEU A 96 16.13 -9.99 4.56
C LEU A 96 15.91 -9.68 6.05
N ALA A 97 14.70 -9.88 6.54
CA ALA A 97 14.30 -9.58 7.90
C ALA A 97 13.38 -10.70 8.41
N PRO A 98 13.92 -11.89 8.72
CA PRO A 98 13.13 -13.00 9.23
C PRO A 98 12.57 -12.67 10.63
N GLY A 99 11.38 -13.19 10.93
CA GLY A 99 10.76 -13.03 12.26
C GLY A 99 10.04 -11.70 12.50
N LEU A 100 9.85 -10.87 11.47
CA LEU A 100 9.03 -9.67 11.57
C LEU A 100 7.62 -9.98 12.05
N SER A 101 7.06 -9.09 12.88
CA SER A 101 5.63 -9.10 13.13
C SER A 101 4.87 -8.89 11.81
N PRO A 102 3.63 -9.40 11.67
CA PRO A 102 2.87 -9.20 10.45
C PRO A 102 2.64 -7.72 10.10
N ASP A 103 2.54 -6.85 11.11
CA ASP A 103 2.29 -5.42 10.91
C ASP A 103 3.57 -4.68 10.49
N ASP A 104 4.72 -5.04 11.06
CA ASP A 104 6.01 -4.52 10.59
C ASP A 104 6.27 -4.97 9.15
N ARG A 105 6.04 -6.26 8.87
CA ARG A 105 6.16 -6.83 7.52
C ARG A 105 5.30 -6.07 6.52
N ALA A 106 4.03 -5.83 6.84
CA ALA A 106 3.12 -5.05 6.01
C ALA A 106 3.63 -3.63 5.75
N GLY A 107 4.13 -2.97 6.80
CA GLY A 107 4.75 -1.66 6.70
C GLY A 107 5.99 -1.65 5.80
N LEU A 108 6.85 -2.66 5.89
CA LEU A 108 8.06 -2.76 5.06
C LEU A 108 7.75 -3.06 3.58
N ILE A 109 6.71 -3.85 3.29
CA ILE A 109 6.23 -4.07 1.92
C ILE A 109 5.71 -2.76 1.32
N TYR A 110 4.93 -1.99 2.08
CA TYR A 110 4.47 -0.69 1.59
C TYR A 110 5.61 0.34 1.50
N TYR A 111 6.57 0.29 2.43
CA TYR A 111 7.80 1.08 2.35
C TYR A 111 8.56 0.79 1.05
N SER A 112 8.69 -0.47 0.64
CA SER A 112 9.39 -0.80 -0.61
C SER A 112 8.62 -0.38 -1.87
N HIS A 113 7.29 -0.26 -1.80
CA HIS A 113 6.49 0.38 -2.86
C HIS A 113 6.80 1.87 -2.98
N GLY A 114 6.72 2.61 -1.86
CA GLY A 114 6.87 4.07 -1.86
C GLY A 114 8.31 4.57 -2.01
N GLU A 115 9.29 3.82 -1.49
CA GLU A 115 10.70 4.24 -1.40
C GLU A 115 11.65 3.33 -2.21
N GLY A 116 11.14 2.22 -2.73
CA GLY A 116 11.93 1.22 -3.44
C GLY A 116 12.70 0.27 -2.52
N MET A 117 12.92 -0.96 -3.01
CA MET A 117 13.72 -1.98 -2.32
C MET A 117 15.17 -1.57 -2.04
N GLY A 118 15.75 -0.70 -2.86
CA GLY A 118 17.11 -0.18 -2.64
C GLY A 118 17.19 0.70 -1.40
N SER A 119 16.18 1.54 -1.17
CA SER A 119 16.09 2.34 0.05
C SER A 119 15.91 1.46 1.28
N LEU A 120 15.02 0.47 1.19
CA LEU A 120 14.77 -0.47 2.29
C LEU A 120 16.05 -1.19 2.72
N ARG A 121 16.84 -1.72 1.78
CA ARG A 121 18.11 -2.39 2.13
C ARG A 121 19.10 -1.48 2.84
N ARG A 122 19.21 -0.22 2.42
CA ARG A 122 20.08 0.75 3.09
C ARG A 122 19.60 1.07 4.50
N ALA A 123 18.30 1.19 4.70
CA ALA A 123 17.73 1.39 6.02
C ALA A 123 17.96 0.15 6.92
N LEU A 124 17.70 -1.06 6.41
CA LEU A 124 17.97 -2.31 7.14
C LEU A 124 19.44 -2.44 7.55
N ALA A 125 20.38 -2.16 6.65
CA ALA A 125 21.82 -2.20 6.97
C ALA A 125 22.21 -1.22 8.09
N ARG A 126 21.54 -0.06 8.18
CA ARG A 126 21.75 0.91 9.26
C ARG A 126 21.14 0.44 10.59
N VAL A 127 19.95 -0.15 10.55
CA VAL A 127 19.31 -0.77 11.72
C VAL A 127 20.19 -1.89 12.28
N GLU A 128 20.72 -2.73 11.40
CA GLU A 128 21.68 -3.79 11.75
C GLU A 128 22.96 -3.22 12.37
N ALA A 129 23.55 -2.19 11.77
CA ALA A 129 24.75 -1.53 12.32
C ALA A 129 24.51 -0.86 13.69
N GLN A 130 23.26 -0.50 14.01
CA GLN A 130 22.87 0.04 15.31
C GLN A 130 22.61 -1.05 16.35
N GLY A 131 22.52 -2.33 15.95
CA GLY A 131 22.24 -3.45 16.85
C GLY A 131 20.83 -3.43 17.46
N VAL A 132 19.87 -2.73 16.83
CA VAL A 132 18.48 -2.65 17.31
C VAL A 132 17.58 -3.63 16.55
N PRO A 133 16.45 -4.08 17.15
CA PRO A 133 15.52 -4.99 16.49
C PRO A 133 14.93 -4.41 15.21
N VAL A 134 14.85 -5.23 14.15
CA VAL A 134 14.22 -4.85 12.90
C VAL A 134 12.70 -4.75 13.10
N THR A 135 12.20 -3.53 13.01
CA THR A 135 10.79 -3.14 13.07
C THR A 135 10.51 -2.05 12.03
N LEU A 136 9.25 -1.78 11.71
CA LEU A 136 8.89 -0.65 10.86
C LEU A 136 9.44 0.67 11.44
N GLU A 137 9.30 0.89 12.75
CA GLU A 137 9.77 2.12 13.39
C GLU A 137 11.29 2.27 13.32
N SER A 138 12.06 1.20 13.55
CA SER A 138 13.53 1.25 13.40
C SER A 138 13.95 1.58 11.96
N VAL A 139 13.25 1.02 10.96
CA VAL A 139 13.52 1.30 9.54
C VAL A 139 13.14 2.73 9.18
N LEU A 140 12.01 3.22 9.70
CA LEU A 140 11.57 4.60 9.49
C LEU A 140 12.49 5.62 10.18
N ALA A 141 13.10 5.27 11.31
CA ALA A 141 14.13 6.09 11.96
C ALA A 141 15.46 6.10 11.19
N ALA A 142 15.81 4.98 10.54
CA ALA A 142 17.07 4.82 9.80
C ALA A 142 17.01 5.28 8.32
N ARG A 143 15.84 5.68 7.83
CA ARG A 143 15.67 6.14 6.43
C ARG A 143 16.30 7.52 6.22
N THR A 144 16.62 7.79 4.96
CA THR A 144 17.18 9.10 4.52
C THR A 144 16.21 9.89 3.65
N THR A 145 14.96 9.44 3.53
CA THR A 145 13.95 10.00 2.63
C THR A 145 12.85 10.74 3.39
N TRP A 146 12.18 11.65 2.68
CA TRP A 146 11.30 12.69 3.23
C TRP A 146 9.81 12.34 3.26
N ASN A 147 9.37 11.19 2.75
CA ASN A 147 7.94 10.85 2.79
C ASN A 147 7.45 10.73 4.24
N SER A 148 6.21 11.14 4.49
CA SER A 148 5.66 11.06 5.85
C SER A 148 5.65 9.60 6.32
N ALA A 149 6.17 9.36 7.52
CA ALA A 149 6.11 8.05 8.15
C ALA A 149 4.66 7.58 8.38
N ASP A 150 3.73 8.53 8.41
CA ASP A 150 2.32 8.32 8.75
C ASP A 150 1.59 7.44 7.74
N GLY A 151 1.92 7.52 6.45
CA GLY A 151 1.33 6.63 5.44
C GLY A 151 1.69 5.17 5.69
N PHE A 152 2.96 4.88 5.97
CA PHE A 152 3.43 3.52 6.27
C PHE A 152 2.77 2.94 7.51
N ARG A 153 2.69 3.74 8.57
CA ARG A 153 2.00 3.36 9.81
C ARG A 153 0.50 3.16 9.61
N LEU A 154 -0.13 3.98 8.78
CA LEU A 154 -1.57 3.86 8.50
C LEU A 154 -1.88 2.55 7.79
N VAL A 155 -1.14 2.23 6.72
CA VAL A 155 -1.30 0.97 5.97
C VAL A 155 -1.01 -0.24 6.86
N SER A 156 0.07 -0.20 7.65
CA SER A 156 0.44 -1.25 8.62
C SER A 156 -0.65 -1.53 9.66
N ARG A 157 -1.49 -0.55 10.02
CA ARG A 157 -2.64 -0.76 10.91
C ARG A 157 -3.91 -1.21 10.19
N ARG A 158 -4.23 -0.59 9.04
CA ARG A 158 -5.53 -0.77 8.36
C ARG A 158 -5.64 -2.07 7.56
N TRP A 159 -4.53 -2.72 7.22
CA TRP A 159 -4.60 -3.89 6.33
C TRP A 159 -5.46 -5.04 6.89
N ARG A 160 -5.50 -5.22 8.22
CA ARG A 160 -6.34 -6.25 8.85
C ARG A 160 -7.83 -5.94 8.76
N ASP A 161 -8.21 -4.67 8.80
CA ASP A 161 -9.61 -4.26 8.62
C ASP A 161 -10.10 -4.62 7.23
N TRP A 162 -9.26 -4.42 6.21
CA TRP A 162 -9.55 -4.82 4.85
C TRP A 162 -9.55 -6.34 4.67
N GLU A 163 -8.63 -7.06 5.31
CA GLU A 163 -8.60 -8.52 5.29
C GLU A 163 -9.90 -9.09 5.88
N ALA A 164 -10.38 -8.55 7.00
CA ALA A 164 -11.64 -8.96 7.62
C ALA A 164 -12.88 -8.68 6.74
N ALA A 165 -12.80 -7.66 5.87
CA ALA A 165 -13.89 -7.29 4.97
C ALA A 165 -13.95 -8.11 3.67
N LYS A 166 -12.91 -8.91 3.37
CA LYS A 166 -12.74 -9.62 2.10
C LYS A 166 -13.99 -10.37 1.64
N SER A 167 -14.52 -11.28 2.46
CA SER A 167 -15.64 -12.13 2.08
C SER A 167 -16.92 -11.34 1.80
N ALA A 168 -17.14 -10.23 2.52
CA ALA A 168 -18.30 -9.37 2.29
C ALA A 168 -18.15 -8.59 0.97
N LEU A 169 -16.97 -8.01 0.72
CA LEU A 169 -16.68 -7.27 -0.51
C LEU A 169 -16.82 -8.15 -1.76
N LEU A 170 -16.31 -9.38 -1.72
CA LEU A 170 -16.35 -10.31 -2.85
C LEU A 170 -17.75 -10.90 -3.10
N SER A 171 -18.63 -10.93 -2.09
CA SER A 171 -20.02 -11.37 -2.23
C SER A 171 -21.01 -10.24 -2.50
N GLY A 172 -20.53 -8.99 -2.57
CA GLY A 172 -21.39 -7.81 -2.70
C GLY A 172 -22.16 -7.46 -1.42
N ALA A 173 -21.87 -8.13 -0.30
CA ALA A 173 -22.44 -7.81 1.00
C ALA A 173 -21.75 -6.59 1.62
N ARG A 174 -22.45 -5.92 2.55
CA ARG A 174 -21.84 -4.85 3.35
C ARG A 174 -20.91 -5.45 4.42
N PRO A 175 -19.63 -5.05 4.52
CA PRO A 175 -18.74 -5.51 5.58
C PRO A 175 -19.24 -5.11 6.97
N ALA A 176 -19.03 -5.96 7.98
CA ALA A 176 -19.41 -5.66 9.37
C ALA A 176 -18.65 -4.44 9.93
N ASN A 177 -17.40 -4.25 9.51
CA ASN A 177 -16.56 -3.10 9.86
C ASN A 177 -16.66 -1.95 8.83
N ALA A 178 -17.73 -1.89 8.01
CA ALA A 178 -17.88 -0.86 6.99
C ALA A 178 -17.73 0.57 7.56
N ASP A 179 -18.20 0.81 8.79
CA ASP A 179 -18.07 2.14 9.40
C ASP A 179 -16.61 2.47 9.71
N VAL A 180 -15.77 1.50 10.08
CA VAL A 180 -14.32 1.67 10.27
C VAL A 180 -13.62 1.94 8.93
N LEU A 181 -14.00 1.21 7.87
CA LEU A 181 -13.45 1.40 6.53
C LEU A 181 -13.84 2.78 5.94
N LEU A 182 -15.06 3.23 6.22
CA LEU A 182 -15.60 4.52 5.75
C LEU A 182 -15.21 5.70 6.64
N LEU A 183 -14.79 5.43 7.88
CA LEU A 183 -14.10 6.39 8.74
C LEU A 183 -12.72 6.65 8.16
N ASP A 184 -12.61 7.68 7.32
CA ASP A 184 -11.74 8.83 7.57
C ASP A 184 -11.52 9.67 6.29
N ARG A 185 -12.33 10.70 6.09
CA ARG A 185 -11.97 11.89 5.27
C ARG A 185 -11.88 13.17 6.10
N ARG A 186 -12.58 13.22 7.24
CA ARG A 186 -12.71 14.44 8.06
C ARG A 186 -11.49 14.68 8.96
N SER A 187 -10.73 13.64 9.31
CA SER A 187 -9.56 13.77 10.19
C SER A 187 -8.26 13.99 9.41
N ARG A 188 -8.18 13.49 8.16
CA ARG A 188 -6.99 13.61 7.28
C ARG A 188 -6.69 15.04 6.80
N HIS A 189 -7.67 15.95 6.71
CA HIS A 189 -7.45 17.35 6.29
C HIS A 189 -7.52 18.38 7.42
N ALA A 190 -8.12 18.03 8.58
CA ALA A 190 -8.18 18.95 9.72
C ALA A 190 -6.81 19.19 10.39
N ARG A 191 -5.85 18.25 10.27
CA ARG A 191 -4.49 18.40 10.82
C ARG A 191 -3.52 19.15 9.90
N VAL A 192 -3.75 19.18 8.59
CA VAL A 192 -2.86 19.88 7.65
C VAL A 192 -3.11 21.40 7.63
N ARG A 193 -4.30 21.86 8.05
CA ARG A 193 -4.66 23.29 8.08
C ARG A 193 -4.44 24.01 9.41
N ARG A 194 -3.95 23.34 10.45
CA ARG A 194 -3.71 23.94 11.80
C ARG A 194 -2.24 23.97 12.23
N GLY A 195 -1.31 23.67 11.32
CA GLY A 195 0.13 23.70 11.59
C GLY A 195 0.94 24.36 10.48
N GLY A 196 0.41 25.44 9.91
CA GLY A 196 1.14 26.36 9.05
C GLY A 196 1.47 27.63 9.83
#